data_AF-A0A7S1SRU9-F1
#
_entry.id   AF-A0A7S1SRU9-F1
#
_cell.length_a   1.000
_cell.length_b   1.000
_cell.length_c   1.000
_cell.angle_alpha   90.00
_cell.angle_beta   90.00
_cell.angle_gamma   90.00
#
_symmetry.space_group_name_H-M   'P 1'
#
loop_
_entity.id
_entity.type
_entity.pdbx_description
1 polymer ?
#
loop_
_entity_poly.entity_id
_entity_poly.type
_entity_poly.pdbx_seq_one_letter_code
_entity_poly.pdbx_strand_id
1 'polypeptide(L)'
;VCVCLCVCVCVCVLFLRAPQGMGEPLQNLPAVLPALDIITAQPGLQFSPGRITVSTSGLVPQLHTLATAHPGVQLAVSLNATTDEIRTRLMPVNRKWPLEELMAALRRLFPADQSLSLRLGRRTHVFLEYIMLQGVNDSVEDARRLVRLGGGTGGK
;
A
#
# COMPACT_ATOMS: atom_id res chain seq x y z
N VAL A 1 -13.05 0.94 -1.15
CA VAL A 1 -11.60 1.14 -1.43
C VAL A 1 -11.46 2.28 -2.42
N CYS A 2 -10.74 3.34 -2.06
CA CYS A 2 -10.61 4.55 -2.88
C CYS A 2 -9.54 4.30 -3.95
N VAL A 3 -9.95 4.16 -5.21
CA VAL A 3 -9.04 4.14 -6.36
C VAL A 3 -8.68 5.59 -6.64
N CYS A 4 -7.65 6.10 -5.98
CA CYS A 4 -7.28 7.51 -6.06
C CYS A 4 -6.23 7.69 -7.17
N LEU A 5 -6.60 8.35 -8.26
CA LEU A 5 -5.65 9.09 -9.09
C LEU A 5 -5.12 10.26 -8.24
N CYS A 6 -4.04 10.00 -7.51
CA CYS A 6 -3.00 10.90 -7.03
C CYS A 6 -3.36 12.39 -6.80
N VAL A 7 -3.92 12.77 -5.63
CA VAL A 7 -3.67 14.07 -4.97
C VAL A 7 -3.93 13.99 -3.44
N CYS A 8 -3.33 13.04 -2.73
CA CYS A 8 -3.13 13.19 -1.28
C CYS A 8 -1.69 13.62 -1.08
N VAL A 9 -1.41 14.45 -0.08
CA VAL A 9 -0.04 14.87 0.31
C VAL A 9 0.77 13.60 0.57
N CYS A 10 1.41 13.11 -0.49
CA CYS A 10 2.22 11.93 -0.45
C CYS A 10 3.51 12.40 0.19
N VAL A 11 3.58 12.35 1.52
CA VAL A 11 4.87 12.11 2.15
C VAL A 11 5.22 10.68 1.76
N CYS A 12 5.56 10.47 0.47
CA CYS A 12 6.41 9.38 0.06
C CYS A 12 7.57 9.51 1.03
N VAL A 13 7.64 8.58 1.99
CA VAL A 13 8.77 8.46 2.90
C VAL A 13 9.94 8.03 2.01
N LEU A 14 10.47 9.02 1.28
CA LEU A 14 11.60 9.02 0.37
C LEU A 14 12.85 8.86 1.23
N PHE A 15 12.98 7.71 1.89
CA PHE A 15 14.18 7.39 2.64
C PHE A 15 15.22 6.81 1.70
N LEU A 16 15.99 7.75 1.19
CA LEU A 16 17.27 7.62 0.49
C LEU A 16 18.13 6.50 1.09
N ARG A 17 18.53 5.55 0.24
CA ARG A 17 19.87 4.98 0.32
C ARG A 17 20.40 4.60 -1.06
N ALA A 18 21.55 5.20 -1.39
CA ALA A 18 22.52 4.86 -2.44
C ALA A 18 22.34 5.54 -3.82
N PRO A 19 23.44 5.86 -4.53
CA PRO A 19 23.50 6.69 -5.76
C PRO A 19 22.86 6.05 -7.01
N GLN A 20 21.91 5.13 -6.83
CA GLN A 20 21.19 4.41 -7.88
C GLN A 20 19.71 4.23 -7.47
N GLY A 21 18.91 5.30 -7.52
CA GLY A 21 17.44 5.24 -7.52
C GLY A 21 16.70 5.19 -6.17
N MET A 22 15.36 5.22 -6.25
CA MET A 22 14.44 5.04 -5.12
C MET A 22 14.19 3.53 -4.89
N GLY A 23 14.40 3.03 -3.67
CA GLY A 23 14.21 1.61 -3.32
C GLY A 23 12.84 1.31 -2.69
N GLU A 24 12.54 0.02 -2.49
CA GLU A 24 11.33 -0.45 -1.80
C GLU A 24 11.41 -0.17 -0.29
N PRO A 25 10.52 0.68 0.29
CA PRO A 25 10.60 1.07 1.69
C PRO A 25 10.55 -0.12 2.67
N LEU A 26 9.72 -1.12 2.38
CA LEU A 26 9.59 -2.28 3.26
C LEU A 26 10.84 -3.17 3.32
N GLN A 27 11.74 -3.10 2.34
CA GLN A 27 13.03 -3.79 2.44
C GLN A 27 13.98 -3.10 3.44
N ASN A 28 13.72 -1.84 3.79
CA ASN A 28 14.53 -1.03 4.68
C ASN A 28 13.76 -0.59 5.95
N LEU A 29 12.92 -1.49 6.50
CA LEU A 29 12.21 -1.24 7.76
C LEU A 29 13.09 -0.72 8.90
N PRO A 30 14.34 -1.17 9.10
CA PRO A 30 15.20 -0.63 10.16
C PRO A 30 15.47 0.87 10.06
N ALA A 31 15.41 1.46 8.86
CA ALA A 31 15.52 2.91 8.68
C ALA A 31 14.15 3.60 8.57
N VAL A 32 13.15 2.93 7.99
CA VAL A 32 11.81 3.50 7.81
C VAL A 32 11.06 3.66 9.11
N LEU A 33 11.14 2.69 10.04
CA LEU A 33 10.40 2.78 11.31
C LEU A 33 10.90 3.96 12.18
N PRO A 34 12.22 4.14 12.42
CA PRO A 34 12.70 5.32 13.16
C PRO A 34 12.38 6.64 12.45
N ALA A 35 12.34 6.64 11.11
CA ALA A 35 11.93 7.82 10.37
C ALA A 35 10.47 8.18 10.65
N LEU A 36 9.57 7.19 10.64
CA LEU A 36 8.16 7.38 11.00
C LEU A 36 8.01 7.86 12.45
N ASP A 37 8.83 7.34 13.38
CA ASP A 37 8.87 7.84 14.76
C ASP A 37 9.24 9.33 14.79
N ILE A 38 10.29 9.76 14.10
CA ILE A 38 10.72 11.17 14.09
C ILE A 38 9.65 12.08 13.45
N ILE A 39 9.01 11.62 12.37
CA ILE A 39 7.96 12.38 11.68
C ILE A 39 6.72 12.56 12.58
N THR A 40 6.41 11.57 13.42
CA THR A 40 5.19 11.56 14.26
C THR A 40 5.42 12.06 15.69
N ALA A 41 6.64 12.00 16.22
CA ALA A 41 6.97 12.35 17.61
C ALA A 41 6.88 13.86 17.91
N GLN A 42 6.76 14.18 19.20
CA GLN A 42 7.09 15.49 19.77
C GLN A 42 8.45 15.39 20.48
N PRO A 43 9.40 16.33 20.28
CA PRO A 43 9.34 17.60 19.54
C PRO A 43 9.69 17.50 18.04
N GLY A 44 9.41 16.37 17.37
CA GLY A 44 9.66 16.16 15.94
C GLY A 44 8.70 16.95 15.02
N LEU A 45 8.37 16.40 13.85
CA LEU A 45 7.52 17.10 12.87
C LEU A 45 6.03 17.08 13.20
N GLN A 46 5.61 16.26 14.17
CA GLN A 46 4.23 16.17 14.68
C GLN A 46 3.17 15.91 13.60
N PHE A 47 3.52 15.20 12.53
CA PHE A 47 2.54 14.81 11.54
C PHE A 47 1.62 13.76 12.15
N SER A 48 0.31 13.95 11.96
CA SER A 48 -0.65 12.89 12.27
C SER A 48 -0.31 11.66 11.42
N PRO A 49 -0.21 10.45 12.00
CA PRO A 49 0.06 9.22 11.25
C PRO A 49 -0.89 9.03 10.07
N GLY A 50 -2.15 9.42 10.23
CA GLY A 50 -3.17 9.37 9.18
C GLY A 50 -2.94 10.37 8.03
N ARG A 51 -1.84 11.11 8.00
CA ARG A 51 -1.42 11.95 6.85
C ARG A 51 -0.13 11.43 6.19
N ILE A 52 0.41 10.31 6.68
CA ILE A 52 1.62 9.69 6.17
C ILE A 52 1.20 8.46 5.39
N THR A 53 1.72 8.29 4.17
CA THR A 53 1.42 7.13 3.33
C THR A 53 2.72 6.45 2.93
N VAL A 54 2.87 5.17 3.28
CA VAL A 54 4.01 4.37 2.84
C VAL A 54 3.59 3.58 1.59
N SER A 55 4.29 3.80 0.48
CA SER A 55 4.11 3.01 -0.74
C SER A 55 4.95 1.73 -0.70
N THR A 56 4.42 0.63 -1.24
CA THR A 56 5.10 -0.67 -1.32
C THR A 56 4.64 -1.50 -2.52
N SER A 57 5.54 -2.33 -3.02
CA SER A 57 5.25 -3.39 -4.00
C SER A 57 4.52 -4.61 -3.41
N GLY A 58 4.40 -4.71 -2.08
CA GLY A 58 3.59 -5.73 -1.39
C GLY A 58 4.39 -6.85 -0.74
N LEU A 59 5.39 -6.50 0.09
CA LEU A 59 6.16 -7.50 0.86
C LEU A 59 5.37 -7.93 2.10
N VAL A 60 4.67 -9.07 1.99
CA VAL A 60 3.67 -9.53 2.98
C VAL A 60 4.17 -9.61 4.43
N PRO A 61 5.35 -10.20 4.74
CA PRO A 61 5.85 -10.23 6.12
C PRO A 61 6.12 -8.84 6.68
N GLN A 62 6.66 -7.94 5.85
CA GLN A 62 7.02 -6.59 6.25
C GLN A 62 5.82 -5.67 6.43
N LEU A 63 4.72 -5.93 5.71
CA LEU A 63 3.43 -5.27 5.95
C LEU A 63 2.95 -5.50 7.38
N HIS A 64 3.13 -6.72 7.91
CA HIS A 64 2.74 -7.03 9.27
C HIS A 64 3.55 -6.23 10.30
N THR A 65 4.87 -6.13 10.10
CA THR A 65 5.74 -5.33 10.96
C THR A 65 5.34 -3.86 10.95
N LEU A 66 5.10 -3.27 9.76
CA LEU A 66 4.68 -1.88 9.63
C LEU A 66 3.33 -1.62 10.31
N ALA A 67 2.33 -2.47 10.04
CA ALA A 67 0.98 -2.34 10.61
C ALA A 67 0.96 -2.48 12.15
N THR A 68 1.93 -3.20 12.70
CA THR A 68 2.07 -3.39 14.15
C THR A 68 2.78 -2.21 14.80
N ALA A 69 3.88 -1.74 14.20
CA ALA A 69 4.70 -0.65 14.72
C ALA A 69 4.01 0.73 14.57
N HIS A 70 3.42 1.01 13.40
CA HIS A 70 2.79 2.31 13.11
C HIS A 70 1.37 2.15 12.58
N PRO A 71 0.42 1.82 13.45
CA PRO A 71 -0.90 1.40 13.02
C PRO A 71 -1.79 2.49 12.44
N GLY A 72 -1.41 3.77 12.58
CA GLY A 72 -2.13 4.91 12.01
C GLY A 72 -1.59 5.38 10.65
N VAL A 73 -0.46 4.84 10.19
CA VAL A 73 0.16 5.21 8.91
C VAL A 73 -0.62 4.58 7.76
N GLN A 74 -0.97 5.38 6.75
CA GLN A 74 -1.66 4.92 5.56
C GLN A 74 -0.72 4.08 4.67
N LEU A 75 -1.31 3.21 3.85
CA LEU A 75 -0.54 2.34 2.94
C LEU A 75 -0.97 2.56 1.50
N ALA A 76 -0.01 2.70 0.60
CA ALA A 76 -0.23 2.61 -0.84
C ALA A 76 0.43 1.33 -1.36
N VAL A 77 -0.30 0.53 -2.14
CA VAL A 77 0.19 -0.74 -2.67
C VAL A 77 0.22 -0.65 -4.19
N SER A 78 1.43 -0.74 -4.75
CA SER A 78 1.65 -0.88 -6.18
C SER A 78 1.11 -2.22 -6.67
N LEU A 79 -0.11 -2.17 -7.23
CA LEU A 79 -0.81 -3.35 -7.74
C LEU A 79 -0.41 -3.65 -9.18
N ASN A 80 -0.51 -2.65 -10.06
CA ASN A 80 -0.11 -2.62 -11.48
C ASN A 80 -0.58 -3.77 -12.39
N ALA A 81 -1.37 -4.73 -11.89
CA ALA A 81 -1.97 -5.80 -12.67
C ALA A 81 -3.05 -6.49 -11.84
N THR A 82 -4.05 -7.07 -12.50
CA THR A 82 -5.20 -7.72 -11.84
C THR A 82 -5.19 -9.25 -11.97
N THR A 83 -4.13 -9.80 -12.55
CA THR A 83 -3.82 -11.23 -12.65
C THR A 83 -2.36 -11.49 -12.33
N ASP A 84 -2.07 -12.66 -11.76
CA ASP A 84 -0.71 -13.04 -11.38
C ASP A 84 0.23 -13.19 -12.58
N GLU A 85 -0.27 -13.57 -13.76
CA GLU A 85 0.55 -13.70 -14.97
C GLU A 85 1.13 -12.35 -15.40
N ILE A 86 0.27 -11.33 -15.47
CA ILE A 86 0.67 -9.97 -15.86
C ILE A 86 1.49 -9.35 -14.74
N ARG A 87 1.06 -9.52 -13.48
CA ARG A 87 1.77 -8.97 -12.33
C ARG A 87 3.16 -9.56 -12.18
N THR A 88 3.35 -10.85 -12.44
CA THR A 88 4.67 -11.50 -12.43
C THR A 88 5.58 -10.97 -13.54
N ARG A 89 5.02 -10.60 -14.69
CA ARG A 89 5.77 -9.98 -15.79
C ARG A 89 6.23 -8.56 -15.44
N LEU A 90 5.35 -7.76 -14.83
CA LEU A 90 5.63 -6.36 -14.48
C LEU A 90 6.42 -6.21 -13.17
N MET A 91 6.14 -7.05 -12.18
CA MET A 91 6.61 -6.95 -10.81
C MET A 91 7.05 -8.34 -10.31
N PRO A 92 8.34 -8.71 -10.43
CA PRO A 92 8.86 -10.03 -10.06
C PRO A 92 8.57 -10.46 -8.61
N VAL A 93 8.34 -9.50 -7.70
CA VAL A 93 7.93 -9.76 -6.31
C VAL A 93 6.67 -10.63 -6.22
N ASN A 94 5.80 -10.60 -7.24
CA ASN A 94 4.58 -11.40 -7.29
C ASN A 94 4.84 -12.91 -7.30
N ARG A 95 6.01 -13.36 -7.78
CA ARG A 95 6.41 -14.77 -7.70
C ARG A 95 6.54 -15.26 -6.26
N LYS A 96 6.89 -14.36 -5.35
CA LYS A 96 7.03 -14.65 -3.93
C LYS A 96 5.74 -14.38 -3.17
N TRP A 97 5.02 -13.32 -3.54
CA TRP A 97 3.79 -12.89 -2.88
C TRP A 97 2.70 -12.67 -3.94
N PRO A 98 1.95 -13.74 -4.32
CA PRO A 98 0.87 -13.66 -5.30
C PRO A 98 -0.27 -12.72 -4.85
N LEU A 99 -1.12 -12.33 -5.81
CA LEU A 99 -2.23 -11.41 -5.57
C LEU A 99 -3.15 -11.88 -4.44
N GLU A 100 -3.51 -13.16 -4.41
CA GLU A 100 -4.40 -13.69 -3.39
C GLU A 100 -3.83 -13.49 -1.97
N GLU A 101 -2.57 -13.84 -1.78
CA GLU A 101 -1.88 -13.70 -0.50
C GLU A 101 -1.72 -12.23 -0.10
N LEU A 102 -1.32 -11.37 -1.04
CA LEU A 102 -1.21 -9.94 -0.82
C LEU A 102 -2.55 -9.34 -0.39
N MET A 103 -3.63 -9.63 -1.13
CA MET A 103 -4.95 -9.06 -0.84
C MET A 103 -5.52 -9.61 0.47
N ALA A 104 -5.26 -10.88 0.80
CA ALA A 104 -5.62 -11.45 2.10
C ALA A 104 -4.88 -10.76 3.25
N ALA A 105 -3.57 -10.52 3.09
CA ALA A 105 -2.77 -9.78 4.07
C ALA A 105 -3.29 -8.35 4.27
N LEU A 106 -3.61 -7.64 3.18
CA LEU A 106 -4.15 -6.28 3.26
C LEU A 106 -5.49 -6.24 3.98
N ARG A 107 -6.42 -7.15 3.67
CA ARG A 107 -7.73 -7.22 4.35
C ARG A 107 -7.59 -7.52 5.84
N ARG A 108 -6.63 -8.38 6.21
CA ARG A 108 -6.38 -8.77 7.61
C ARG A 108 -5.72 -7.64 8.41
N LEU A 109 -4.73 -6.97 7.84
CA LEU A 109 -3.90 -5.98 8.54
C LEU A 109 -4.51 -4.57 8.51
N PHE A 110 -5.27 -4.26 7.47
CA PHE A 110 -5.86 -2.94 7.21
C PHE A 110 -7.34 -3.05 6.87
N PRO A 111 -8.19 -3.42 7.84
CA PRO A 111 -9.61 -3.63 7.58
C PRO A 111 -10.29 -2.32 7.14
N ALA A 112 -11.10 -2.40 6.09
CA ALA A 112 -11.82 -1.26 5.52
C ALA A 112 -13.10 -0.88 6.31
N ASP A 113 -13.56 -1.75 7.21
CA ASP A 113 -14.72 -1.49 8.07
C ASP A 113 -14.39 -0.39 9.08
N GLN A 114 -14.96 0.79 8.87
CA GLN A 114 -14.75 1.96 9.72
C GLN A 114 -15.17 1.72 11.18
N SER A 115 -16.15 0.86 11.44
CA SER A 115 -16.59 0.53 12.81
C SER A 115 -15.54 -0.30 13.53
N LEU A 116 -14.88 -1.23 12.82
CA LEU A 116 -13.77 -2.02 13.33
C LEU A 116 -12.50 -1.17 13.47
N SER A 117 -12.23 -0.30 12.50
CA SER A 117 -11.16 0.71 12.53
C SER A 117 -11.29 1.67 13.71
N LEU A 118 -12.51 2.12 14.03
CA LEU A 118 -12.82 2.96 15.19
C LEU A 118 -12.60 2.22 16.51
N ARG A 119 -13.07 0.97 16.63
CA ARG A 119 -12.86 0.12 17.81
C ARG A 119 -11.38 -0.17 18.05
N LEU A 120 -10.58 -0.28 16.99
CA LEU A 120 -9.14 -0.48 17.07
C LEU A 120 -8.35 0.83 17.25
N GLY A 121 -9.00 1.99 17.23
CA GLY A 121 -8.35 3.31 17.30
C GLY A 121 -7.49 3.65 16.08
N ARG A 122 -7.73 2.98 14.94
CA ARG A 122 -6.86 2.98 13.74
C ARG A 122 -7.68 3.32 12.50
N ARG A 123 -7.72 4.59 12.09
CA ARG A 123 -8.26 4.99 10.78
C ARG A 123 -7.17 4.91 9.73
N THR A 124 -7.05 3.75 9.08
CA THR A 124 -5.99 3.50 8.11
C THR A 124 -6.58 3.22 6.74
N HIS A 125 -6.13 3.98 5.74
CA HIS A 125 -6.53 3.79 4.35
C HIS A 125 -5.49 2.97 3.60
N VAL A 126 -5.97 2.06 2.75
CA VAL A 126 -5.15 1.36 1.75
C VAL A 126 -5.52 1.89 0.38
N PHE A 127 -4.53 2.44 -0.33
CA PHE A 127 -4.63 2.82 -1.73
C PHE A 127 -4.06 1.71 -2.59
N LEU A 128 -4.76 1.40 -3.68
CA LEU A 128 -4.24 0.51 -4.71
C LEU A 128 -3.73 1.39 -5.86
N GLU A 129 -2.42 1.41 -6.05
CA GLU A 129 -1.77 2.14 -7.13
C GLU A 129 -1.76 1.25 -8.38
N TYR A 130 -2.16 1.83 -9.51
CA TYR A 130 -2.32 1.10 -10.76
C TYR A 130 -1.85 1.95 -11.94
N ILE A 131 -0.70 1.61 -12.50
CA ILE A 131 -0.19 2.25 -13.71
C ILE A 131 -0.86 1.61 -14.92
N MET A 132 -1.48 2.42 -15.77
CA MET A 132 -2.10 1.98 -17.02
C MET A 132 -1.03 1.88 -18.11
N LEU A 133 -0.84 0.68 -18.64
CA LEU A 133 0.09 0.35 -19.70
C LEU A 133 -0.72 -0.11 -20.92
N GLN A 134 -0.57 0.63 -22.02
CA GLN A 134 -1.36 0.43 -23.23
C GLN A 134 -1.23 -1.01 -23.76
N GLY A 135 -2.36 -1.70 -23.91
CA GLY A 135 -2.43 -3.07 -24.41
C GLY A 135 -1.89 -4.13 -23.46
N VAL A 136 -1.58 -3.77 -22.20
CA VAL A 136 -1.01 -4.69 -21.20
C VAL A 136 -1.97 -4.92 -20.05
N ASN A 137 -2.52 -3.85 -19.47
CA ASN A 137 -3.35 -3.92 -18.27
C ASN A 137 -4.46 -2.86 -18.26
N ASP A 138 -4.80 -2.32 -19.43
CA ASP A 138 -5.71 -1.19 -19.62
C ASP A 138 -7.10 -1.59 -20.17
N SER A 139 -7.43 -2.89 -20.18
CA SER A 139 -8.72 -3.37 -20.68
C SER A 139 -9.88 -3.08 -19.71
N VAL A 140 -11.11 -3.08 -20.22
CA VAL A 140 -12.32 -2.97 -19.38
C VAL A 140 -12.42 -4.17 -18.43
N GLU A 141 -11.98 -5.35 -18.86
CA GLU A 141 -11.90 -6.57 -18.06
C GLU A 141 -10.90 -6.43 -16.91
N ASP A 142 -9.77 -5.75 -17.12
CA ASP A 142 -8.84 -5.37 -16.03
C ASP A 142 -9.53 -4.46 -15.02
N ALA A 143 -10.21 -3.41 -15.48
CA ALA A 143 -10.93 -2.50 -14.58
C ALA A 143 -11.99 -3.23 -13.74
N ARG A 144 -12.75 -4.16 -14.34
CA ARG A 144 -13.73 -4.99 -13.62
C ARG A 144 -13.07 -5.91 -12.59
N ARG A 145 -11.91 -6.50 -12.90
CA ARG A 145 -11.14 -7.31 -11.94
C ARG A 145 -10.59 -6.45 -10.80
N LEU A 146 -10.12 -5.23 -11.10
CA LEU A 146 -9.60 -4.29 -10.11
C LEU A 146 -10.65 -3.92 -9.06
N VAL A 147 -11.88 -3.64 -9.48
CA VAL A 147 -13.01 -3.36 -8.58
C VAL A 147 -13.27 -4.55 -7.63
N ARG A 148 -13.26 -5.78 -8.17
CA ARG A 148 -13.43 -7.00 -7.36
C ARG A 148 -12.31 -7.20 -6.35
N LEU A 149 -11.05 -6.97 -6.75
CA LEU A 149 -9.90 -7.06 -5.84
C LEU A 149 -10.05 -6.05 -4.69
N GLY A 150 -10.42 -4.81 -5.00
CA GLY A 150 -10.70 -3.77 -4.01
C GLY A 150 -11.94 -3.99 -3.13
N GLY A 151 -12.59 -5.16 -3.20
CA GLY A 151 -13.78 -5.45 -2.39
C GLY A 151 -15.00 -4.62 -2.77
N GLY A 152 -15.00 -3.96 -3.93
CA GLY A 152 -16.18 -3.34 -4.48
C GLY A 152 -17.13 -4.43 -4.97
N THR A 153 -18.25 -4.62 -4.28
CA THR A 153 -19.43 -5.25 -4.91
C THR A 153 -19.82 -4.35 -6.08
N GLY A 154 -19.71 -4.86 -7.31
CA GLY A 154 -20.02 -4.08 -8.52
C GLY A 154 -21.32 -3.32 -8.35
N GLY A 155 -21.26 -2.01 -8.56
CA GLY A 155 -22.44 -1.16 -8.57
C GLY A 155 -23.44 -1.71 -9.57
N LYS A 156 -24.67 -1.95 -9.10
CA LYS A 156 -25.86 -1.95 -9.95
C LYS A 156 -26.16 -0.52 -10.36
#